data_AF-A0A392UCH6-F1
#
_entry.id   AF-A0A392UCH6-F1
#
_cell.length_a   1.000
_cell.length_b   1.000
_cell.length_c   1.000
_cell.angle_alpha   90.00
_cell.angle_beta   90.00
_cell.angle_gamma   90.00
#
_symmetry.space_group_name_H-M   'P 1'
#
loop_
_entity.id
_entity.type
_entity.pdbx_description
1 polymer ?
#
loop_
_entity_poly.entity_id
_entity_poly.type
_entity_poly.pdbx_seq_one_letter_code
_entity_poly.pdbx_strand_id
1 'polypeptide(L)' 'MRLERFMRHKPTLFTGGYNPEGTVKWVEEVEIIFEAMGCTEENKITLGTYVLREEANQW' A
#
# COMPACT_ATOMS: atom_id res chain seq x y z
N MET A 1 10.68 5.51 -9.63
CA MET A 1 9.24 5.40 -9.93
C MET A 1 8.53 6.61 -9.31
N ARG A 2 7.37 7.06 -9.84
CA ARG A 2 6.68 8.28 -9.35
C ARG A 2 5.40 7.95 -8.60
N LEU A 3 5.20 8.58 -7.45
CA LEU A 3 3.98 8.48 -6.62
C LEU A 3 2.70 8.75 -7.43
N GLU A 4 2.72 9.74 -8.33
CA GLU A 4 1.57 10.05 -9.20
C GLU A 4 1.08 8.85 -10.02
N ARG A 5 2.00 7.99 -10.50
CA ARG A 5 1.65 6.80 -11.27
C ARG A 5 0.98 5.76 -10.36
N PHE A 6 1.48 5.59 -9.14
CA PHE A 6 0.88 4.70 -8.15
C PHE A 6 -0.53 5.15 -7.77
N MET A 7 -0.74 6.45 -7.55
CA MET A 7 -2.05 7.00 -7.22
C MET A 7 -3.10 6.87 -8.33
N ARG A 8 -2.69 6.74 -9.60
CA ARG A 8 -3.62 6.43 -10.70
C ARG A 8 -4.27 5.07 -10.57
N HIS A 9 -3.64 4.13 -9.87
CA HIS A 9 -4.22 2.81 -9.57
C HIS A 9 -5.19 2.83 -8.38
N LYS A 10 -5.35 3.98 -7.72
CA LYS A 10 -6.24 4.17 -6.56
C LYS A 10 -6.01 3.11 -5.46
N PRO A 11 -4.77 3.00 -4.95
CA PRO A 11 -4.48 2.04 -3.89
C PRO A 11 -5.38 2.30 -2.68
N THR A 12 -5.83 1.22 -2.05
CA THR A 12 -6.64 1.29 -0.84
C THR A 12 -5.78 1.81 0.32
N LEU A 13 -6.35 2.69 1.13
CA LEU A 13 -5.69 3.19 2.34
C LEU A 13 -5.92 2.22 3.49
N PHE A 14 -4.93 2.06 4.37
CA PHE A 14 -5.04 1.22 5.56
C PHE A 14 -4.93 2.07 6.81
N THR A 15 -5.99 2.10 7.61
CA THR A 15 -6.10 2.91 8.84
C THR A 15 -5.61 2.17 10.09
N GLY A 16 -5.40 0.85 10.00
CA GLY A 16 -5.09 -0.01 11.16
C GLY A 16 -6.32 -0.71 11.74
N GLY A 17 -6.19 -1.23 12.97
CA GLY A 17 -7.22 -2.01 13.67
C GLY A 17 -7.13 -3.53 13.53
N TYR A 18 -7.80 -4.25 14.44
CA TYR A 18 -7.85 -5.71 14.43
C TYR A 18 -8.88 -6.22 13.42
N ASN A 19 -8.43 -6.42 12.18
CA ASN A 19 -9.19 -7.05 11.11
C ASN A 19 -8.28 -7.92 10.24
N PRO A 20 -7.98 -9.17 10.65
CA PRO A 20 -7.02 -10.02 9.95
C PRO A 20 -7.37 -10.25 8.47
N GLU A 21 -8.65 -10.51 8.17
CA GLU A 21 -9.11 -10.73 6.79
C GLU A 21 -8.97 -9.45 5.94
N GLY A 22 -9.36 -8.30 6.49
CA GLY A 22 -9.21 -7.01 5.80
C GLY A 22 -7.75 -6.64 5.58
N THR A 23 -6.87 -6.93 6.53
CA THR A 23 -5.43 -6.70 6.40
C THR A 23 -4.83 -7.56 5.29
N VAL A 24 -5.15 -8.87 5.25
CA VAL A 24 -4.67 -9.76 4.18
C VAL A 24 -5.11 -9.25 2.81
N LYS A 25 -6.40 -8.92 2.67
CA LYS A 25 -6.95 -8.40 1.41
C LYS A 25 -6.29 -7.08 0.99
N TRP A 26 -6.05 -6.17 1.93
CA TRP A 26 -5.38 -4.91 1.65
C TRP A 26 -3.94 -5.11 1.13
N VAL A 27 -3.18 -6.02 1.75
CA VAL A 27 -1.82 -6.36 1.29
C VAL A 27 -1.86 -6.91 -0.13
N GLU A 28 -2.76 -7.84 -0.43
CA GLU A 28 -2.91 -8.42 -1.77
C GLU A 28 -3.21 -7.37 -2.83
N GLU A 29 -4.15 -6.46 -2.57
CA GLU A 29 -4.52 -5.38 -3.50
C GLU A 29 -3.33 -4.43 -3.78
N VAL A 30 -2.55 -4.09 -2.77
CA VAL A 30 -1.38 -3.20 -2.92
C VAL A 30 -0.23 -3.91 -3.63
N GLU A 31 0.03 -5.18 -3.34
CA GLU A 31 1.08 -5.97 -4.03
C GLU A 31 0.78 -6.15 -5.52
N ILE A 32 -0.49 -6.35 -5.91
CA ILE A 32 -0.88 -6.40 -7.33
C ILE A 32 -0.50 -5.11 -8.07
N ILE A 33 -0.69 -3.96 -7.43
CA ILE A 33 -0.29 -2.66 -8.01
C ILE A 33 1.23 -2.59 -8.13
N PHE A 34 1.97 -3.06 -7.12
CA PHE A 34 3.42 -3.06 -7.15
C PHE A 34 3.98 -3.91 -8.28
N GLU A 35 3.44 -5.11 -8.47
CA GLU A 35 3.82 -6.01 -9.55
C GLU A 35 3.49 -5.40 -10.91
N ALA A 36 2.26 -4.90 -11.10
CA ALA A 36 1.84 -4.26 -12.35
C ALA A 36 2.68 -3.03 -12.72
N MET A 37 3.24 -2.34 -11.72
CA MET A 37 4.12 -1.19 -11.93
C MET A 37 5.60 -1.55 -12.07
N GLY A 38 6.01 -2.79 -11.79
CA GLY A 38 7.40 -3.22 -11.79
C GLY A 38 8.21 -2.55 -10.68
N CYS A 39 7.64 -2.46 -9.47
CA CYS A 39 8.27 -1.79 -8.34
C CYS A 39 9.51 -2.55 -7.86
N THR A 40 10.63 -1.83 -7.65
CA THR A 40 11.73 -2.35 -6.83
C THR A 40 11.33 -2.35 -5.36
N GLU A 41 11.98 -3.18 -4.54
CA GLU A 41 11.72 -3.27 -3.09
C GLU A 41 11.80 -1.90 -2.39
N GLU A 42 12.81 -1.09 -2.70
CA GLU A 42 12.95 0.28 -2.16
C GLU A 42 11.72 1.16 -2.45
N ASN A 43 11.17 1.04 -3.67
CA ASN A 43 9.98 1.78 -4.01
C ASN A 43 8.71 1.20 -3.37
N LYS A 44 8.62 -0.12 -3.19
CA LYS A 44 7.49 -0.75 -2.48
C LYS A 44 7.40 -0.22 -1.05
N ILE A 45 8.53 -0.12 -0.36
CA ILE A 45 8.60 0.49 0.98
C ILE A 45 8.06 1.92 0.94
N THR A 46 8.62 2.76 0.06
CA THR A 46 8.25 4.18 -0.03
C THR A 46 6.77 4.40 -0.34
N LEU A 47 6.22 3.65 -1.31
CA LEU A 47 4.82 3.76 -1.73
C LEU A 47 3.86 3.07 -0.75
N GLY A 48 4.28 1.97 -0.13
CA GLY A 48 3.53 1.25 0.90
C GLY A 48 3.34 2.10 2.15
N THR A 49 4.38 2.78 2.62
CA THR A 49 4.23 3.75 3.72
C THR A 49 3.24 4.86 3.37
N TYR A 50 3.20 5.30 2.11
CA TYR A 50 2.28 6.37 1.68
C TYR A 50 0.79 6.01 1.83
N VAL A 51 0.42 4.72 1.86
CA VAL A 51 -0.99 4.29 1.96
C VAL A 51 -1.43 3.97 3.39
N LEU A 52 -0.54 4.06 4.37
CA LEU A 52 -0.85 3.92 5.79
C LEU A 52 -1.46 5.21 6.35
N ARG A 53 -2.50 5.08 7.18
CA ARG A 53 -3.22 6.17 7.83
C ARG A 53 -3.44 5.84 9.29
N GLU A 54 -3.75 6.86 10.08
CA GLU A 54 -4.17 6.74 11.48
C GLU A 54 -3.23 5.81 12.29
N GLU A 55 -3.77 4.80 12.97
CA GLU A 55 -3.03 3.85 13.81
C GLU A 55 -1.89 3.17 13.02
N ALA A 56 -2.14 2.78 11.78
CA ALA A 56 -1.14 2.12 10.96
C ALA A 56 0.07 3.02 10.61
N ASN A 57 -0.09 4.34 10.63
CA ASN A 57 1.00 5.29 10.37
C ASN A 57 1.74 5.71 11.66
N GLN A 58 1.36 5.18 12.83
CA GLN A 58 2.02 5.47 14.11
C GLN A 58 2.94 4.34 14.59
N TRP A 59 3.03 3.25 13.82
CA TRP A 59 3.87 2.09 14.09
C TRP A 59 5.27 2.28 13.49
#